data_AF-A0A371K4G6-F1
#
_entry.id   AF-A0A371K4G6-F1
#
_cell.length_a   1.000
_cell.length_b   1.000
_cell.length_c   1.000
_cell.angle_alpha   90.00
_cell.angle_beta   90.00
_cell.angle_gamma   90.00
#
_symmetry.space_group_name_H-M   'P 1'
#
loop_
_entity.id
_entity.type
_entity.pdbx_description
1 polymer ?
#
loop_
_entity_poly.entity_id
_entity_poly.type
_entity_poly.pdbx_seq_one_letter_code
_entity_poly.pdbx_strand_id
1 'polypeptide(L)'
;MSLAVPDKRYCFDRFRPSTGLSQLVDAHLEPRAHHNPGRVADYFLNVVKLEGRIAWDGQHAQGRRLGEVEFAHTAQDARRGIEAAGQGAYPDIHAWCFTPNWFRLLLGHLHRLGLAALRESSFHPTVGHEFYVALSRGGSGSGQDRLALLQASEREMAACAL
;
A
#
# COMPACT_ATOMS: atom_id res chain seq x y z
N MET A 1 11.57 13.55 -7.31
CA MET A 1 10.27 12.91 -7.62
C MET A 1 9.38 13.07 -6.40
N SER A 2 8.09 13.35 -6.58
CA SER A 2 7.13 13.44 -5.47
C SER A 2 6.03 12.40 -5.69
N LEU A 3 5.63 11.73 -4.61
CA LEU A 3 4.60 10.69 -4.63
C LEU A 3 3.48 11.11 -3.68
N ALA A 4 2.23 11.02 -4.16
CA ALA A 4 1.05 10.84 -3.32
C ALA A 4 0.82 9.33 -3.21
N VAL A 5 0.81 8.82 -1.99
CA VAL A 5 0.72 7.38 -1.73
C VAL A 5 -0.53 7.10 -0.90
N PRO A 6 -1.43 6.22 -1.37
CA PRO A 6 -2.57 5.81 -0.57
C PRO A 6 -2.12 5.23 0.76
N ASP A 7 -2.70 5.75 1.84
CA ASP A 7 -2.60 5.15 3.15
C ASP A 7 -3.65 4.05 3.23
N LYS A 8 -3.20 2.80 3.24
CA LYS A 8 -4.11 1.64 3.23
C LYS A 8 -5.13 1.67 4.36
N ARG A 9 -4.84 2.38 5.47
CA ARG A 9 -5.77 2.56 6.59
C ARG A 9 -7.06 3.27 6.22
N TYR A 10 -7.04 4.05 5.15
CA TYR A 10 -8.11 4.98 4.79
C TYR A 10 -8.57 4.86 3.34
N CYS A 11 -8.30 3.72 2.72
CA CYS A 11 -8.79 3.40 1.38
C CYS A 11 -9.20 1.93 1.28
N PHE A 12 -9.68 1.56 0.10
CA PHE A 12 -10.17 0.24 -0.23
C PHE A 12 -9.15 -0.89 -0.01
N ASP A 13 -7.87 -0.59 0.19
CA ASP A 13 -6.82 -1.54 0.55
C ASP A 13 -6.79 -1.91 2.05
N ARG A 14 -7.76 -1.44 2.85
CA ARG A 14 -7.79 -1.57 4.32
C ARG A 14 -7.43 -2.93 4.86
N PHE A 15 -8.01 -3.98 4.30
CA PHE A 15 -7.80 -5.36 4.73
C PHE A 15 -6.80 -6.14 3.88
N ARG A 16 -6.28 -5.54 2.82
CA ARG A 16 -5.20 -6.15 2.05
C ARG A 16 -3.93 -6.21 2.90
N PRO A 17 -3.09 -7.25 2.76
CA PRO A 17 -1.80 -7.31 3.43
C PRO A 17 -0.94 -6.09 3.09
N SER A 18 -0.18 -5.59 4.06
CA SER A 18 0.86 -4.59 3.78
C SER A 18 1.93 -5.21 2.88
N THR A 19 2.45 -4.43 1.94
CA THR A 19 3.48 -4.89 0.99
C THR A 19 4.70 -5.43 1.74
N GLY A 20 5.13 -6.65 1.45
CA GLY A 20 6.34 -7.24 2.03
C GLY A 20 7.61 -6.75 1.35
N LEU A 21 8.73 -6.74 2.08
CA LEU A 21 10.06 -6.49 1.50
C LEU A 21 10.39 -7.54 0.42
N SER A 22 10.05 -8.82 0.65
CA SER A 22 10.25 -9.90 -0.34
C SER A 22 9.60 -9.56 -1.67
N GLN A 23 8.34 -9.10 -1.66
CA GLN A 23 7.61 -8.75 -2.88
C GLN A 23 8.27 -7.60 -3.67
N LEU A 24 8.94 -6.66 -2.98
CA LEU A 24 9.69 -5.57 -3.62
C LEU A 24 11.03 -6.04 -4.18
N VAL A 25 11.74 -6.91 -3.45
CA VAL A 25 12.99 -7.52 -3.90
C VAL A 25 12.74 -8.37 -5.14
N ASP A 26 11.74 -9.24 -5.10
CA ASP A 26 11.37 -10.11 -6.22
C ASP A 26 10.97 -9.28 -7.45
N ALA A 27 10.20 -8.19 -7.26
CA ALA A 27 9.83 -7.31 -8.38
C ALA A 27 11.02 -6.53 -8.98
N HIS A 28 12.08 -6.29 -8.20
CA HIS A 28 13.30 -5.67 -8.70
C HIS A 28 14.17 -6.66 -9.47
N LEU A 29 14.32 -7.89 -8.96
CA LEU A 29 15.15 -8.93 -9.57
C LEU A 29 14.47 -9.58 -10.78
N GLU A 30 13.14 -9.69 -10.75
CA GLU A 30 12.30 -10.20 -11.83
C GLU A 30 11.30 -9.12 -12.28
N PRO A 31 11.73 -8.11 -13.05
CA PRO A 31 10.82 -7.10 -13.56
C PRO A 31 9.73 -7.71 -14.44
N ARG A 32 8.49 -7.31 -14.19
CA ARG A 32 7.33 -7.75 -14.98
C ARG A 32 6.59 -6.54 -15.54
N ALA A 33 6.16 -6.65 -16.79
CA ALA A 33 5.33 -5.64 -17.43
C ALA A 33 3.87 -5.70 -16.95
N HIS A 34 3.42 -6.85 -16.43
CA HIS A 34 2.03 -7.09 -16.03
C HIS A 34 1.94 -7.61 -14.59
N HIS A 35 0.79 -7.41 -13.96
CA HIS A 35 0.50 -7.97 -12.64
C HIS A 35 0.40 -9.49 -12.69
N ASN A 36 0.93 -10.15 -11.67
CA ASN A 36 0.77 -11.59 -11.51
C ASN A 36 -0.72 -11.91 -11.23
N PRO A 37 -1.26 -13.03 -11.77
CA PRO A 37 -2.64 -13.41 -11.50
C PRO A 37 -2.95 -13.54 -10.00
N GLY A 38 -1.98 -13.95 -9.17
CA GLY A 38 -2.13 -13.94 -7.71
C GLY A 38 -2.38 -12.55 -7.11
N ARG A 39 -1.71 -11.49 -7.61
CA ARG A 39 -1.98 -10.11 -7.16
C ARG A 39 -3.36 -9.64 -7.57
N VAL A 40 -3.83 -10.09 -8.73
CA VAL A 40 -5.17 -9.80 -9.22
C VAL A 40 -6.21 -10.47 -8.32
N ALA A 41 -6.00 -11.74 -7.95
CA ALA A 41 -6.83 -12.44 -6.98
C ALA A 41 -6.87 -11.67 -5.64
N ASP A 42 -5.71 -11.33 -5.08
CA ASP A 42 -5.61 -10.61 -3.81
C ASP A 42 -6.32 -9.25 -3.85
N TYR A 43 -6.23 -8.53 -4.97
CA TYR A 43 -6.95 -7.27 -5.14
C TYR A 43 -8.46 -7.51 -5.17
N PHE A 44 -8.96 -8.26 -6.14
CA PHE A 44 -10.41 -8.40 -6.33
C PHE A 44 -11.11 -9.04 -5.13
N LEU A 45 -10.45 -9.94 -4.39
CA LEU A 45 -11.06 -10.57 -3.22
C LEU A 45 -11.05 -9.71 -1.95
N ASN A 46 -10.18 -8.71 -1.84
CA ASN A 46 -9.94 -8.01 -0.57
C ASN A 46 -10.09 -6.48 -0.64
N VAL A 47 -10.40 -5.92 -1.82
CA VAL A 47 -10.77 -4.51 -1.94
C VAL A 47 -12.15 -4.30 -1.33
N VAL A 48 -12.26 -3.27 -0.50
CA VAL A 48 -13.47 -2.99 0.27
C VAL A 48 -13.99 -1.57 0.10
N LYS A 49 -15.24 -1.35 0.49
CA LYS A 49 -15.86 -0.04 0.64
C LYS A 49 -16.35 0.13 2.07
N LEU A 50 -16.25 1.35 2.58
CA LEU A 50 -16.87 1.77 3.84
C LEU A 50 -18.04 2.68 3.51
N GLU A 51 -19.27 2.28 3.85
CA GLU A 51 -20.49 3.05 3.53
C GLU A 51 -20.56 3.44 2.03
N GLY A 52 -20.20 2.51 1.14
CA GLY A 52 -20.16 2.72 -0.32
C GLY A 52 -18.95 3.52 -0.85
N ARG A 53 -18.05 3.98 0.02
CA ARG A 53 -16.84 4.76 -0.36
C ARG A 53 -15.60 3.87 -0.45
N ILE A 54 -14.76 4.12 -1.45
CA ILE A 54 -13.46 3.44 -1.62
C ILE A 54 -12.29 4.18 -0.94
N ALA A 55 -12.53 5.39 -0.44
CA ALA A 55 -11.57 6.19 0.28
C ALA A 55 -12.30 7.04 1.32
N TRP A 56 -11.66 7.26 2.45
CA TRP A 56 -12.21 7.98 3.59
C TRP A 56 -11.09 8.67 4.36
N ASP A 57 -11.41 9.39 5.43
CA ASP A 57 -10.39 9.94 6.31
C ASP A 57 -10.53 9.33 7.72
N GLY A 58 -9.58 9.66 8.60
CA GLY A 58 -9.59 9.16 9.97
C GLY A 58 -10.82 9.59 10.78
N GLN A 59 -11.44 10.73 10.46
CA GLN A 59 -12.66 11.19 11.14
C GLN A 59 -13.87 10.38 10.68
N HIS A 60 -13.96 10.07 9.39
CA HIS A 60 -15.01 9.23 8.84
C HIS A 60 -14.93 7.78 9.33
N ALA A 61 -13.72 7.24 9.48
CA ALA A 61 -13.51 5.91 10.05
C ALA A 61 -13.86 5.83 11.55
N GLN A 62 -13.75 6.95 12.28
CA GLN A 62 -13.88 6.95 13.73
C GLN A 62 -15.28 6.50 14.18
N GLY A 63 -15.31 5.49 15.04
CA GLY A 63 -16.55 4.93 15.59
C GLY A 63 -17.33 4.03 14.63
N ARG A 64 -16.81 3.80 13.42
CA ARG A 64 -17.32 2.77 12.51
C ARG A 64 -16.88 1.38 12.95
N ARG A 65 -17.62 0.37 12.53
CA ARG A 65 -17.41 -1.05 12.87
C ARG A 65 -17.11 -1.86 11.63
N LEU A 66 -16.36 -2.95 11.80
CA LEU A 66 -16.10 -3.94 10.76
C LEU A 66 -17.33 -4.38 9.94
N GLY A 67 -18.52 -4.45 10.55
CA GLY A 67 -19.77 -4.83 9.87
C GLY A 67 -20.30 -3.80 8.87
N GLU A 68 -19.75 -2.57 8.84
CA GLU A 68 -20.11 -1.50 7.90
C GLU A 68 -19.22 -1.51 6.65
N VAL A 69 -18.31 -2.49 6.56
CA VAL A 69 -17.41 -2.69 5.42
C VAL A 69 -17.97 -3.77 4.48
N GLU A 70 -17.97 -3.47 3.19
CA GLU A 70 -18.44 -4.36 2.13
C GLU A 70 -17.33 -4.66 1.11
N PHE A 71 -17.31 -5.87 0.55
CA PHE A 71 -16.39 -6.17 -0.55
C PHE A 71 -16.81 -5.42 -1.82
N ALA A 72 -15.83 -4.82 -2.51
CA ALA A 72 -16.08 -4.07 -3.73
C ALA A 72 -16.37 -4.97 -4.95
N HIS A 73 -15.94 -6.22 -4.91
CA HIS A 73 -16.03 -7.17 -6.01
C HIS A 73 -16.43 -8.56 -5.54
N THR A 74 -16.85 -9.39 -6.49
CA THR A 74 -17.24 -10.78 -6.27
C THR A 74 -16.10 -11.75 -6.57
N ALA A 75 -16.23 -12.99 -6.10
CA ALA A 75 -15.31 -14.07 -6.51
C ALA A 75 -15.32 -14.32 -8.04
N GLN A 76 -16.42 -14.00 -8.73
CA GLN A 76 -16.50 -14.13 -10.18
C GLN A 76 -15.66 -13.04 -10.87
N ASP A 77 -15.67 -11.81 -10.35
CA ASP A 77 -14.78 -10.74 -10.81
C ASP A 77 -13.32 -11.14 -10.67
N ALA A 78 -12.96 -11.72 -9.52
CA ALA A 78 -11.60 -12.22 -9.29
C ALA A 78 -11.18 -13.27 -10.32
N ARG A 79 -12.04 -14.27 -10.62
CA ARG A 79 -11.74 -15.29 -11.65
C ARG A 79 -11.53 -14.66 -13.03
N ARG A 80 -12.39 -13.73 -13.43
CA ARG A 80 -12.27 -13.02 -14.71
C ARG A 80 -10.96 -12.22 -14.77
N GLY A 81 -10.61 -11.51 -13.69
CA GLY A 81 -9.37 -10.75 -13.61
C GLY A 81 -8.12 -11.64 -13.72
N ILE A 82 -8.11 -12.77 -13.02
CA ILE A 82 -7.02 -13.76 -13.07
C ILE A 82 -6.83 -14.29 -14.50
N GLU A 83 -7.92 -14.69 -15.15
CA GLU A 83 -7.89 -15.20 -16.52
C GLU A 83 -7.37 -14.14 -17.50
N ALA A 84 -7.90 -12.92 -17.44
CA ALA A 84 -7.48 -11.82 -18.29
C ALA A 84 -5.99 -11.48 -18.10
N ALA A 85 -5.51 -11.43 -16.85
CA ALA A 85 -4.09 -11.21 -16.57
C ALA A 85 -3.21 -12.35 -17.10
N GLY A 86 -3.66 -13.60 -17.03
CA GLY A 86 -3.00 -14.75 -17.64
C GLY A 86 -2.90 -14.66 -19.17
N GLN A 87 -3.79 -13.90 -19.80
CA GLN A 87 -3.80 -13.61 -21.24
C GLN A 87 -3.05 -12.31 -21.60
N GLY A 88 -2.36 -11.69 -20.63
CA GLY A 88 -1.56 -10.48 -20.86
C GLY A 88 -2.32 -9.16 -20.71
N ALA A 89 -3.55 -9.17 -20.17
CA ALA A 89 -4.23 -7.93 -19.83
C ALA A 89 -3.47 -7.18 -18.72
N TYR A 90 -3.57 -5.85 -18.73
CA TYR A 90 -3.05 -4.99 -17.68
C TYR A 90 -4.23 -4.45 -16.85
N PRO A 91 -4.68 -5.17 -15.80
CA PRO A 91 -5.77 -4.69 -14.96
C PRO A 91 -5.28 -3.51 -14.12
N ASP A 92 -6.09 -2.45 -14.06
CA ASP A 92 -5.80 -1.27 -13.23
C ASP A 92 -6.08 -1.60 -11.76
N ILE A 93 -5.05 -2.05 -11.05
CA ILE A 93 -5.13 -2.47 -9.65
C ILE A 93 -4.00 -1.90 -8.83
N HIS A 94 -4.25 -1.70 -7.54
CA HIS A 94 -3.19 -1.36 -6.59
C HIS A 94 -2.27 -2.57 -6.38
N ALA A 95 -1.04 -2.45 -6.86
CA ALA A 95 -0.02 -3.49 -6.72
C ALA A 95 0.58 -3.54 -5.30
N TRP A 96 0.50 -2.44 -4.55
CA TRP A 96 1.21 -2.23 -3.30
C TRP A 96 0.34 -1.50 -2.28
N CYS A 97 0.35 -1.96 -1.03
CA CYS A 97 -0.36 -1.36 0.09
C CYS A 97 0.64 -0.90 1.16
N PHE A 98 0.51 0.33 1.65
CA PHE A 98 1.41 0.89 2.65
C PHE A 98 0.66 1.68 3.72
N THR A 99 1.21 1.71 4.94
CA THR A 99 1.05 2.85 5.85
C THR A 99 2.26 3.78 5.70
N PRO A 100 2.20 5.04 6.19
CA PRO A 100 3.29 5.99 6.00
C PRO A 100 4.63 5.50 6.54
N ASN A 101 4.70 5.03 7.79
CA ASN A 101 5.98 4.58 8.36
C ASN A 101 6.41 3.22 7.82
N TRP A 102 5.49 2.35 7.39
CA TRP A 102 5.82 1.11 6.68
C TRP A 102 6.51 1.39 5.33
N PHE A 103 6.00 2.35 4.55
CA PHE A 103 6.63 2.78 3.31
C PHE A 103 8.06 3.29 3.54
N ARG A 104 8.22 4.19 4.53
CA ARG A 104 9.53 4.78 4.88
C ARG A 104 10.53 3.71 5.33
N LEU A 105 10.08 2.71 6.08
CA LEU A 105 10.89 1.56 6.49
C LEU A 105 11.37 0.75 5.28
N LEU A 106 10.47 0.39 4.37
CA LEU A 106 10.81 -0.39 3.17
C LEU A 106 11.74 0.36 2.22
N LEU A 107 11.51 1.66 2.01
CA LEU A 107 12.43 2.50 1.23
C LEU A 107 13.84 2.49 1.82
N GLY A 108 13.95 2.58 3.15
CA GLY A 108 15.22 2.46 3.86
C GLY A 108 15.90 1.10 3.67
N HIS A 109 15.13 0.01 3.69
CA HIS A 109 15.65 -1.34 3.40
C HIS A 109 16.14 -1.48 1.97
N LEU A 110 15.33 -1.07 0.98
CA LEU A 110 15.71 -1.13 -0.44
C LEU A 110 16.98 -0.33 -0.71
N HIS A 111 17.14 0.84 -0.08
CA HIS A 111 18.36 1.63 -0.19
C HIS A 111 19.58 0.93 0.41
N ARG A 112 19.46 0.36 1.62
CA ARG A 112 20.56 -0.37 2.29
C ARG A 112 20.98 -1.63 1.53
N LEU A 113 20.04 -2.26 0.83
CA LEU A 113 20.30 -3.42 -0.05
C LEU A 113 20.86 -3.03 -1.42
N GLY A 114 20.99 -1.73 -1.73
CA GLY A 114 21.46 -1.26 -3.04
C GLY A 114 20.43 -1.37 -4.16
N LEU A 115 19.17 -1.71 -3.85
CA LEU A 115 18.08 -1.91 -4.82
C LEU A 115 17.36 -0.59 -5.18
N ALA A 116 17.56 0.47 -4.39
CA ALA A 116 17.02 1.79 -4.66
C ALA A 116 18.05 2.91 -4.37
N ALA A 117 18.37 3.70 -5.40
CA ALA A 117 19.25 4.86 -5.25
C ALA A 117 18.53 6.09 -4.65
N LEU A 118 17.20 6.12 -4.70
CA LEU A 118 16.39 7.22 -4.18
C LEU A 118 16.17 7.08 -2.67
N ARG A 119 16.21 8.22 -1.98
CA ARG A 119 15.98 8.34 -0.55
C ARG A 119 14.97 9.44 -0.29
N GLU A 120 14.28 9.35 0.85
CA GLU A 120 13.39 10.40 1.34
C GLU A 120 14.15 11.73 1.47
N SER A 121 13.55 12.78 0.90
CA SER A 121 14.02 14.17 0.95
C SER A 121 13.07 15.04 1.77
N SER A 122 11.77 14.78 1.67
CA SER A 122 10.75 15.33 2.57
C SER A 122 9.59 14.35 2.72
N PHE A 123 8.85 14.49 3.82
CA PHE A 123 7.71 13.66 4.15
C PHE A 123 6.61 14.51 4.77
N HIS A 124 5.38 14.28 4.31
CA HIS A 124 4.17 14.82 4.90
C HIS A 124 3.27 13.67 5.33
N PRO A 125 2.77 13.68 6.58
CA PRO A 125 1.90 12.61 7.08
C PRO A 125 0.57 12.58 6.33
N THR A 126 -0.24 11.56 6.63
CA THR A 126 -1.53 11.35 5.98
C THR A 126 -2.44 12.57 6.11
N VAL A 127 -2.98 13.02 4.97
CA VAL A 127 -4.05 14.00 4.86
C VAL A 127 -5.17 13.36 4.05
N GLY A 128 -6.36 13.25 4.64
CA GLY A 128 -7.45 12.46 4.06
C GLY A 128 -7.08 10.97 4.05
N HIS A 129 -6.81 10.43 2.86
CA HIS A 129 -6.48 9.03 2.60
C HIS A 129 -5.08 8.81 2.02
N GLU A 130 -4.25 9.84 1.91
CA GLU A 130 -2.94 9.75 1.27
C GLU A 130 -1.88 10.46 2.10
N PHE A 131 -0.63 9.98 2.02
CA PHE A 131 0.55 10.66 2.53
C PHE A 131 1.48 11.03 1.38
N TYR A 132 2.37 11.99 1.62
CA TYR A 132 3.20 12.54 0.56
C TYR A 132 4.67 12.40 0.90
N VAL A 133 5.46 12.00 -0.10
CA VAL A 133 6.90 11.82 0.06
C VAL A 133 7.63 12.33 -1.17
N ALA A 134 8.64 13.16 -0.94
CA ALA A 134 9.58 13.56 -1.97
C ALA A 134 10.84 12.68 -1.88
N LEU A 135 11.27 12.16 -3.03
CA LEU A 135 12.42 11.28 -3.17
C LEU A 135 13.50 11.92 -4.07
N SER A 136 14.75 11.79 -3.66
CA SER A 136 15.92 12.20 -4.44
C SER A 136 17.14 11.34 -4.10
N ARG A 137 18.17 11.36 -4.96
CA ARG A 137 19.44 10.67 -4.69
C ARG A 137 20.21 11.29 -3.52
N GLY A 138 20.05 12.59 -3.29
CA GLY A 138 20.65 13.33 -2.19
C GLY A 138 19.81 13.37 -0.92
N GLY A 139 18.66 12.67 -0.89
CA GLY A 139 17.78 12.63 0.26
C GLY A 139 18.49 12.08 1.50
N SER A 140 18.20 12.64 2.67
CA SER A 140 18.76 12.21 3.96
C SER A 140 18.15 10.89 4.46
N GLY A 141 17.07 10.41 3.84
CA GLY A 141 16.26 9.31 4.36
C GLY A 141 15.33 9.81 5.47
N SER A 142 14.67 8.89 6.17
CA SER A 142 13.69 9.26 7.20
C SER A 142 14.30 9.90 8.45
N GLY A 143 15.63 9.81 8.63
CA GLY A 143 16.34 10.21 9.84
C GLY A 143 15.99 9.38 11.09
N GLN A 144 15.17 8.34 10.96
CA GLN A 144 14.68 7.52 12.06
C GLN A 144 15.31 6.14 12.07
N ASP A 145 15.46 5.57 13.27
CA ASP A 145 15.89 4.19 13.43
C ASP A 145 14.87 3.19 12.86
N ARG A 146 15.37 2.02 12.43
CA ARG A 146 14.56 0.95 11.85
C ARG A 146 13.48 0.44 12.82
N LEU A 147 13.83 0.22 14.08
CA LEU A 147 12.88 -0.26 15.09
C LEU A 147 11.83 0.82 15.40
N ALA A 148 12.24 2.08 15.44
CA ALA A 148 11.31 3.20 15.66
C ALA A 148 10.25 3.29 14.54
N LEU A 149 10.66 3.14 13.28
CA LEU A 149 9.72 3.09 12.14
C LEU A 149 8.78 1.89 12.20
N LEU A 150 9.29 0.72 12.57
CA LEU A 150 8.48 -0.48 12.73
C LEU A 150 7.42 -0.29 13.83
N GLN A 151 7.84 0.18 15.01
CA GLN A 151 6.91 0.49 16.11
C GLN A 151 5.89 1.57 15.73
N ALA A 152 6.30 2.56 14.94
CA ALA A 152 5.39 3.59 14.43
C ALA A 152 4.36 2.99 13.47
N SER A 153 4.77 2.09 12.57
CA SER A 153 3.87 1.35 11.68
C SER A 153 2.85 0.50 12.47
N GLU A 154 3.28 -0.17 13.53
CA GLU A 154 2.36 -0.93 14.39
C GLU A 154 1.33 -0.01 15.06
N ARG A 155 1.77 1.15 15.57
CA ARG A 155 0.85 2.16 16.13
C ARG A 155 -0.10 2.72 15.09
N GLU A 156 0.35 2.95 13.86
CA GLU A 156 -0.50 3.42 12.75
C GLU A 156 -1.65 2.45 12.49
N MET A 157 -1.37 1.15 12.48
CA MET A 157 -2.36 0.11 12.28
C MET A 157 -3.28 -0.05 13.49
N ALA A 158 -2.74 -0.02 14.72
CA ALA A 158 -3.51 -0.14 15.94
C ALA A 158 -4.45 1.06 16.17
N ALA A 159 -4.05 2.27 15.77
CA ALA A 159 -4.88 3.47 15.88
C ALA A 159 -6.01 3.52 14.84
N CYS A 160 -5.94 2.72 13.77
CA CYS A 160 -6.97 2.66 12.75
C CYS A 160 -8.10 1.72 13.18
N ALA A 161 -8.98 2.21 14.06
CA ALA A 161 -10.19 1.50 14.46
C ALA A 161 -11.22 1.57 13.33
N LEU A 162 -11.27 0.49 12.55
CA LEU A 162 -12.44 0.01 11.81
C LEU A 162 -12.75 -1.38 12.35
#